data_AF-A0A0C9V636-F1
#
_entry.id   AF-A0A0C9V636-F1
#
_cell.length_a   1.000
_cell.length_b   1.000
_cell.length_c   1.000
_cell.angle_alpha   90.00
_cell.angle_beta   90.00
_cell.angle_gamma   90.00
#
_symmetry.space_group_name_H-M   'P 1'
#
loop_
_entity.id
_entity.type
_entity.pdbx_description
1 polymer ?
#
loop_
_entity_poly.entity_id
_entity_poly.type
_entity_poly.pdbx_seq_one_letter_code
_entity_poly.pdbx_strand_id
1 'polypeptide(L)'
;MFLVSHRNIEEERLKSRERTKQVATRAREKALEEALKAAKKAERIRRKVAKSVQKVAGHYTTSSKPKQGGSTDQVFLYSRKTDLQMELDAIWERLFYTKTPKWDTYFEERYLQVVNGAHADGLDDWRERVSQHVVAFQEAMKCINAIITEAQSRTYTVNGSRLIKAQEFLEIPQQYRGWLLHSLYCDEEFIFLVKDKDGFVKYEEYHKLGYLCWQ
;
A
#
# COMPACT_ATOMS: atom_id res chain seq x y z
N MET A 1 -62.36 -30.66 27.06
CA MET A 1 -61.12 -30.48 27.86
C MET A 1 -59.95 -30.85 26.96
N PHE A 2 -59.38 -29.88 26.24
CA PHE A 2 -58.29 -30.13 25.29
C PHE A 2 -56.96 -30.03 26.03
N LEU A 3 -56.41 -31.16 26.46
CA LEU A 3 -55.00 -31.28 26.82
C LEU A 3 -54.18 -31.28 25.53
N VAL A 4 -54.04 -30.11 24.89
CA VAL A 4 -52.92 -29.91 23.97
C VAL A 4 -51.68 -29.97 24.85
N SER A 5 -51.08 -31.16 24.86
CA SER A 5 -49.93 -31.51 25.69
C SER A 5 -48.88 -30.42 25.61
N HIS A 6 -48.55 -29.79 26.74
CA HIS A 6 -47.44 -28.84 26.89
C HIS A 6 -46.15 -29.33 26.20
N ARG A 7 -45.99 -30.65 26.07
CA ARG A 7 -44.89 -31.33 25.38
C ARG A 7 -44.83 -31.00 23.87
N ASN A 8 -45.96 -30.86 23.18
CA ASN A 8 -45.99 -30.50 21.75
C ASN A 8 -45.55 -29.05 21.50
N ILE A 9 -45.91 -28.13 22.41
CA ILE A 9 -45.52 -26.72 22.31
C ILE A 9 -44.02 -26.56 22.56
N GLU A 10 -43.48 -27.30 23.53
CA GLU A 10 -42.04 -27.29 23.83
C GLU A 10 -41.22 -27.93 22.70
N GLU A 11 -41.70 -29.01 22.08
CA GLU A 11 -41.07 -29.61 20.88
C GLU A 11 -41.07 -28.67 19.67
N GLU A 12 -42.19 -27.98 19.40
CA GLU A 12 -42.28 -26.95 18.35
C GLU A 12 -41.29 -25.80 18.61
N ARG A 13 -41.18 -25.35 19.87
CA ARG A 13 -40.21 -24.32 20.27
C ARG A 13 -38.77 -24.76 20.09
N LEU A 14 -38.44 -26.01 20.44
CA LEU A 14 -37.10 -26.57 20.23
C LEU A 14 -36.78 -26.68 18.74
N LYS A 15 -37.70 -27.18 17.91
CA LYS A 15 -37.54 -27.24 16.44
C LYS A 15 -37.35 -25.84 15.84
N SER A 16 -38.09 -24.83 16.33
CA SER A 16 -37.95 -23.44 15.89
C SER A 16 -36.58 -22.85 16.26
N ARG A 17 -36.12 -23.05 17.51
CA ARG A 17 -34.78 -22.65 17.95
C ARG A 17 -33.68 -23.31 17.12
N GLU A 18 -33.85 -24.59 16.80
CA GLU A 18 -32.89 -25.36 16.02
C GLU A 18 -32.84 -24.87 14.56
N ARG A 19 -33.98 -24.58 13.93
CA ARG A 19 -34.04 -23.93 12.61
C ARG A 19 -33.35 -22.57 12.61
N THR A 20 -33.62 -21.73 13.61
CA THR A 20 -32.96 -20.41 13.73
C THR A 20 -31.46 -20.55 13.91
N LYS A 21 -31.00 -21.52 14.72
CA LYS A 21 -29.58 -21.83 14.88
C LYS A 21 -28.95 -22.29 13.57
N GLN A 22 -29.61 -23.16 12.82
CA GLN A 22 -29.14 -23.62 11.51
C GLN A 22 -29.05 -22.47 10.49
N VAL A 23 -30.03 -21.57 10.45
CA VAL A 23 -29.99 -20.38 9.58
C VAL A 23 -28.85 -19.45 9.97
N ALA A 24 -28.66 -19.19 11.26
CA ALA A 24 -27.55 -18.37 11.75
C ALA A 24 -26.18 -18.99 11.44
N THR A 25 -26.04 -20.32 11.58
CA THR A 25 -24.81 -21.04 11.22
C THR A 25 -24.53 -20.92 9.72
N ARG A 26 -25.54 -21.17 8.86
CA ARG A 26 -25.38 -21.02 7.40
C ARG A 26 -25.03 -19.59 6.99
N ALA A 27 -25.61 -18.58 7.65
CA ALA A 27 -25.27 -17.19 7.40
C ALA A 27 -23.81 -16.88 7.78
N ARG A 28 -23.33 -17.41 8.91
CA ARG A 28 -21.91 -17.29 9.32
C ARG A 28 -20.97 -18.01 8.38
N GLU A 29 -21.32 -19.23 7.95
CA GLU A 29 -20.54 -19.99 6.97
C GLU A 29 -20.44 -19.26 5.63
N LYS A 30 -21.55 -18.69 5.15
CA LYS A 30 -21.56 -17.89 3.92
C LYS A 30 -20.72 -16.61 4.05
N ALA A 31 -20.84 -15.89 5.18
CA ALA A 31 -20.02 -14.72 5.45
C ALA A 31 -18.53 -15.07 5.53
N LEU A 32 -18.18 -16.21 6.14
CA LEU A 32 -16.80 -16.69 6.19
C LEU A 32 -16.29 -17.04 4.78
N GLU A 33 -17.10 -17.70 3.95
CA GLU A 33 -16.73 -18.04 2.59
C GLU A 33 -16.53 -16.79 1.72
N GLU A 34 -17.40 -15.79 1.86
CA GLU A 34 -17.29 -14.50 1.18
C GLU A 34 -16.03 -13.73 1.64
N ALA A 35 -15.76 -13.71 2.95
CA ALA A 35 -14.53 -13.12 3.50
C ALA A 35 -13.27 -13.82 2.98
N LEU A 36 -13.25 -15.16 2.93
CA LEU A 36 -12.13 -15.92 2.37
C LEU A 36 -11.93 -15.67 0.88
N LYS A 37 -13.02 -15.53 0.11
CA LYS A 37 -12.96 -15.15 -1.33
C LYS A 37 -12.42 -13.74 -1.49
N ALA A 38 -12.86 -12.79 -0.68
CA ALA A 38 -12.38 -11.41 -0.68
C ALA A 38 -10.88 -11.35 -0.33
N ALA A 39 -10.45 -12.04 0.72
CA ALA A 39 -9.04 -12.13 1.12
C ALA A 39 -8.15 -12.72 0.02
N LYS A 40 -8.58 -13.83 -0.62
CA LYS A 40 -7.84 -14.42 -1.76
C LYS A 40 -7.74 -13.45 -2.95
N LYS A 41 -8.80 -12.68 -3.22
CA LYS A 41 -8.83 -11.70 -4.29
C LYS A 41 -7.91 -10.51 -3.96
N ALA A 42 -7.97 -9.98 -2.74
CA ALA A 42 -7.09 -8.93 -2.23
C ALA A 42 -5.62 -9.36 -2.34
N GLU A 43 -5.28 -10.57 -1.91
CA GLU A 43 -3.93 -11.15 -2.06
C GLU A 43 -3.49 -11.22 -3.53
N ARG A 44 -4.38 -11.62 -4.45
CA ARG A 44 -4.07 -11.61 -5.88
C ARG A 44 -3.84 -10.20 -6.42
N ILE A 45 -4.57 -9.20 -5.92
CA ILE A 45 -4.39 -7.79 -6.29
C ILE A 45 -3.06 -7.27 -5.75
N ARG A 46 -2.77 -7.48 -4.48
CA ARG A 46 -1.48 -7.14 -3.84
C ARG A 46 -0.32 -7.73 -4.62
N ARG A 47 -0.39 -8.98 -5.09
CA ARG A 47 0.64 -9.58 -5.96
C ARG A 47 0.78 -8.91 -7.33
N LYS A 48 -0.30 -8.37 -7.91
CA LYS A 48 -0.24 -7.65 -9.20
C LYS A 48 0.37 -6.27 -9.01
N VAL A 49 -0.09 -5.54 -8.01
CA VAL A 49 0.47 -4.23 -7.62
C VAL A 49 1.94 -4.40 -7.23
N ALA A 50 2.30 -5.47 -6.52
CA ALA A 50 3.69 -5.76 -6.18
C ALA A 50 4.59 -5.89 -7.41
N LYS A 51 4.09 -6.45 -8.51
CA LYS A 51 4.88 -6.57 -9.74
C LYS A 51 5.13 -5.23 -10.42
N SER A 52 4.16 -4.31 -10.42
CA SER A 52 4.35 -2.96 -10.96
C SER A 52 5.29 -2.14 -10.07
N VAL A 53 5.05 -2.15 -8.77
CA VAL A 53 5.91 -1.49 -7.77
C VAL A 53 7.34 -2.05 -7.79
N GLN A 54 7.54 -3.37 -7.89
CA GLN A 54 8.88 -3.99 -7.95
C GLN A 54 9.72 -3.52 -9.14
N LYS A 55 9.08 -3.18 -10.27
CA LYS A 55 9.78 -2.67 -11.45
C LYS A 55 10.46 -1.33 -11.16
N VAL A 56 9.85 -0.51 -10.30
CA VAL A 56 10.34 0.81 -9.89
C VAL A 56 11.29 0.71 -8.70
N ALA A 57 10.97 -0.17 -7.74
CA ALA A 57 11.74 -0.34 -6.51
C ALA A 57 13.17 -0.87 -6.73
N GLY A 58 13.50 -1.31 -7.95
CA GLY A 58 14.80 -1.87 -8.31
C GLY A 58 15.02 -3.22 -7.63
N HIS A 59 14.56 -4.30 -8.25
CA HIS A 59 15.06 -5.62 -7.86
C HIS A 59 16.54 -5.72 -8.25
N TYR A 60 17.41 -5.76 -7.25
CA TYR A 60 18.76 -6.34 -7.35
C TYR A 60 18.65 -7.86 -7.58
N THR A 61 17.97 -8.27 -8.64
CA THR A 61 18.22 -9.59 -9.22
C THR A 61 19.42 -9.43 -10.12
N THR A 62 20.53 -10.01 -9.69
CA THR A 62 21.66 -10.43 -10.51
C THR A 62 21.17 -11.20 -11.73
N SER A 63 20.70 -10.49 -12.75
CA SER A 63 20.39 -11.06 -14.06
C SER A 63 20.91 -10.12 -15.12
N SER A 64 22.06 -10.52 -15.63
CA SER A 64 22.77 -9.94 -16.76
C SER A 64 21.87 -9.93 -18.00
N LYS A 65 21.51 -8.73 -18.44
CA LYS A 65 21.69 -8.20 -19.81
C LYS A 65 20.87 -6.91 -19.94
N PRO A 66 21.50 -5.76 -20.24
CA PRO A 66 20.77 -4.56 -20.57
C PRO A 66 20.11 -4.77 -21.94
N LYS A 67 18.78 -4.87 -21.98
CA LYS A 67 18.05 -4.66 -23.23
C LYS A 67 18.17 -3.17 -23.55
N GLN A 68 18.90 -2.86 -24.61
CA GLN A 68 18.89 -1.56 -25.27
C GLN A 68 17.46 -1.26 -25.73
N GLY A 69 16.72 -0.55 -24.90
CA GLY A 69 15.54 0.21 -25.27
C GLY A 69 15.76 1.58 -24.65
N GLY A 70 15.84 2.62 -25.49
CA GLY A 70 16.07 3.99 -25.06
C GLY A 70 14.93 4.46 -24.16
N SER A 71 15.08 4.20 -22.87
CA SER A 71 14.45 4.99 -21.82
C SER A 71 15.42 6.12 -21.54
N THR A 72 14.99 7.36 -21.71
CA THR A 72 15.59 8.53 -21.05
C THR A 72 15.36 8.41 -19.55
N ASP A 73 15.79 7.31 -18.94
CA ASP A 73 15.96 7.24 -17.50
C ASP A 73 17.09 8.21 -17.19
N GLN A 74 16.72 9.37 -16.66
CA GLN A 74 17.68 10.27 -16.03
C GLN A 74 18.49 9.44 -15.04
N VAL A 75 19.75 9.17 -15.39
CA VAL A 75 20.69 8.55 -14.49
C VAL A 75 21.07 9.63 -13.49
N PHE A 76 20.50 9.55 -12.28
CA PHE A 76 20.90 10.42 -11.18
C PHE A 76 22.33 10.06 -10.77
N LEU A 77 23.30 10.78 -11.32
CA LEU A 77 24.71 10.63 -10.98
C LEU A 77 25.06 11.58 -9.84
N TYR A 78 24.85 11.13 -8.61
CA TYR A 78 25.43 11.80 -7.45
C TYR A 78 26.93 11.51 -7.40
N SER A 79 27.71 12.54 -7.09
CA SER A 79 29.16 12.43 -6.96
C SER A 79 29.56 12.47 -5.49
N ARG A 80 30.81 12.14 -5.16
CA ARG A 80 31.35 12.24 -3.79
C ARG A 80 31.23 13.64 -3.17
N LYS A 81 31.11 14.69 -3.99
CA LYS A 81 30.98 16.09 -3.56
C LYS A 81 29.53 16.51 -3.29
N THR A 82 28.55 15.72 -3.74
CA THR A 82 27.13 16.02 -3.54
C THR A 82 26.78 15.91 -2.06
N ASP A 83 26.06 16.90 -1.54
CA ASP A 83 25.43 16.82 -0.22
C ASP A 83 24.19 15.92 -0.30
N LEU A 84 24.35 14.65 0.08
CA LEU A 84 23.28 13.66 0.00
C LEU A 84 22.14 13.94 0.98
N GLN A 85 22.40 14.63 2.10
CA GLN A 85 21.35 14.99 3.04
C GLN A 85 20.46 16.08 2.44
N MET A 86 21.06 17.10 1.83
CA MET A 86 20.33 18.17 1.16
C MET A 86 19.46 17.64 0.01
N GLU A 87 19.99 16.72 -0.80
CA GLU A 87 19.21 16.06 -1.86
C GLU A 87 18.06 15.23 -1.31
N LEU A 88 18.29 14.49 -0.22
CA LEU A 88 17.24 13.69 0.45
C LEU A 88 16.13 14.59 0.99
N ASP A 89 16.49 15.68 1.67
CA ASP A 89 15.54 16.65 2.22
C ASP A 89 14.72 17.31 1.09
N ALA A 90 15.36 17.67 -0.03
CA ALA A 90 14.69 18.27 -1.18
C ALA A 90 13.71 17.32 -1.88
N ILE A 91 14.01 16.03 -1.95
CA ILE A 91 13.06 15.02 -2.45
C ILE A 91 11.85 14.95 -1.52
N TRP A 92 12.10 14.96 -0.21
CA TRP A 92 11.06 14.79 0.80
C TRP A 92 10.11 15.99 0.87
N GLU A 93 10.66 17.20 0.85
CA GLU A 93 9.90 18.45 0.83
C GLU A 93 8.98 18.52 -0.39
N ARG A 94 9.44 18.06 -1.55
CA ARG A 94 8.65 18.04 -2.79
C ARG A 94 7.45 17.10 -2.71
N LEU A 95 7.57 15.98 -2.01
CA LEU A 95 6.52 14.96 -1.95
C LEU A 95 5.49 15.27 -0.87
N PHE A 96 5.94 15.78 0.28
CA PHE A 96 5.11 15.87 1.48
C PHE A 96 4.93 17.30 2.00
N TYR A 97 5.58 18.31 1.41
CA TYR A 97 5.58 19.71 1.83
C TYR A 97 5.95 19.95 3.31
N THR A 98 6.42 18.92 4.01
CA THR A 98 6.69 18.87 5.45
C THR A 98 7.95 18.06 5.69
N LYS A 99 8.68 18.38 6.77
CA LYS A 99 9.95 17.70 7.10
C LYS A 99 9.78 16.20 7.35
N THR A 100 8.69 15.77 7.98
CA THR A 100 8.37 14.36 8.19
C THR A 100 6.87 14.19 8.38
N PRO A 101 6.18 13.39 7.54
CA PRO A 101 4.81 12.98 7.81
C PRO A 101 4.72 12.24 9.15
N LYS A 102 3.59 12.40 9.84
CA LYS A 102 3.26 11.55 11.00
C LYS A 102 2.81 10.20 10.49
N TRP A 103 3.75 9.28 10.29
CA TRP A 103 3.50 7.99 9.66
C TRP A 103 2.40 7.15 10.33
N ASP A 104 2.23 7.29 11.65
CA ASP A 104 1.17 6.62 12.42
C ASP A 104 -0.25 6.98 11.94
N THR A 105 -0.45 8.19 11.40
CA THR A 105 -1.77 8.65 10.92
C THR A 105 -1.80 8.94 9.42
N TYR A 106 -0.63 9.06 8.78
CA TYR A 106 -0.49 9.48 7.39
C TYR A 106 -1.29 8.62 6.41
N PHE A 107 -1.23 7.28 6.55
CA PHE A 107 -1.91 6.39 5.60
C PHE A 107 -3.44 6.46 5.72
N GLU A 108 -3.96 6.54 6.94
CA GLU A 108 -5.39 6.74 7.19
C GLU A 108 -5.86 8.11 6.65
N GLU A 109 -5.12 9.19 6.95
CA GLU A 109 -5.43 10.53 6.46
C GLU A 109 -5.39 10.59 4.93
N ARG A 110 -4.42 9.93 4.30
CA ARG A 110 -4.29 9.86 2.84
C ARG A 110 -5.43 9.06 2.20
N TYR A 111 -5.81 7.92 2.78
CA TYR A 111 -6.98 7.16 2.34
C TYR A 111 -8.24 8.03 2.37
N LEU A 112 -8.50 8.71 3.49
CA LEU A 112 -9.66 9.60 3.63
C LEU A 112 -9.62 10.75 2.64
N GLN A 113 -8.44 11.34 2.38
CA GLN A 113 -8.27 12.38 1.37
C GLN A 113 -8.68 11.88 -0.02
N VAL A 114 -8.21 10.69 -0.42
CA VAL A 114 -8.51 10.10 -1.73
C VAL A 114 -10.00 9.79 -1.87
N VAL A 115 -10.60 9.16 -0.85
CA VAL A 115 -12.02 8.78 -0.88
C VAL A 115 -12.94 10.00 -0.85
N ASN A 116 -12.73 10.94 0.07
CA ASN A 116 -13.55 12.15 0.16
C ASN A 116 -13.39 13.01 -1.08
N GLY A 117 -12.17 13.10 -1.61
CA GLY A 117 -11.88 13.75 -2.88
C GLY A 117 -12.68 13.14 -4.03
N ALA A 118 -12.61 11.82 -4.21
CA ALA A 118 -13.33 11.12 -5.26
C ALA A 118 -14.86 11.30 -5.16
N HIS A 119 -15.41 11.40 -3.95
CA HIS A 119 -16.82 11.73 -3.73
C HIS A 119 -17.16 13.20 -4.10
N ALA A 120 -16.27 14.14 -3.80
CA ALA A 120 -16.51 15.58 -3.96
C ALA A 120 -16.25 16.09 -5.38
N ASP A 121 -15.08 15.79 -5.94
CA ASP A 121 -14.63 16.34 -7.22
C ASP A 121 -14.87 15.36 -8.39
N GLY A 122 -15.15 14.09 -8.07
CA GLY A 122 -15.38 13.04 -9.05
C GLY A 122 -14.23 12.05 -9.18
N LEU A 123 -14.59 10.83 -9.59
CA LEU A 123 -13.69 9.69 -9.60
C LEU A 123 -12.53 9.83 -10.60
N ASP A 124 -12.82 10.29 -11.81
CA ASP A 124 -11.82 10.34 -12.88
C ASP A 124 -10.73 11.38 -12.58
N ASP A 125 -11.13 12.58 -12.13
CA ASP A 125 -10.21 13.64 -11.72
C ASP A 125 -9.28 13.20 -10.59
N TRP A 126 -9.82 12.50 -9.58
CA TRP A 126 -9.00 12.00 -8.48
C TRP A 126 -8.10 10.84 -8.89
N ARG A 127 -8.53 9.96 -9.79
CA ARG A 127 -7.67 8.92 -10.35
C ARG A 127 -6.49 9.52 -11.12
N GLU A 128 -6.69 10.62 -11.83
CA GLU A 128 -5.59 11.33 -12.50
C GLU A 128 -4.60 11.91 -11.48
N ARG A 129 -5.09 12.59 -10.43
CA ARG A 129 -4.23 13.13 -9.35
C ARG A 129 -3.43 12.04 -8.65
N VAL A 130 -4.07 10.93 -8.30
CA VAL A 130 -3.38 9.78 -7.70
C VAL A 130 -2.35 9.19 -8.67
N SER A 131 -2.64 9.13 -9.98
CA SER A 131 -1.66 8.70 -10.99
C SER A 131 -0.45 9.63 -11.08
N GLN A 132 -0.64 10.95 -10.99
CA GLN A 132 0.46 11.91 -10.95
C GLN A 132 1.32 11.73 -9.69
N HIS A 133 0.69 11.47 -8.53
CA HIS A 133 1.39 11.14 -7.29
C HIS A 133 2.21 9.84 -7.42
N VAL A 134 1.67 8.80 -8.06
CA VAL A 134 2.41 7.57 -8.38
C VAL A 134 3.68 7.92 -9.16
N VAL A 135 3.58 8.70 -10.24
CA VAL A 135 4.76 9.10 -11.03
C VAL A 135 5.79 9.83 -10.16
N ALA A 136 5.36 10.79 -9.34
CA ALA A 136 6.25 11.51 -8.43
C ALA A 136 6.97 10.58 -7.43
N PHE A 137 6.24 9.61 -6.85
CA PHE A 137 6.84 8.60 -5.97
C PHE A 137 7.82 7.69 -6.72
N GLN A 138 7.52 7.30 -7.96
CA GLN A 138 8.43 6.49 -8.78
C GLN A 138 9.73 7.24 -9.10
N GLU A 139 9.66 8.53 -9.42
CA GLU A 139 10.83 9.38 -9.65
C GLU A 139 11.66 9.56 -8.38
N ALA A 140 11.01 9.88 -7.26
CA ALA A 140 11.67 9.99 -5.96
C ALA A 140 12.37 8.69 -5.53
N MET A 141 11.76 7.53 -5.82
CA MET A 141 12.33 6.22 -5.56
C MET A 141 13.65 6.02 -6.30
N LYS A 142 13.74 6.45 -7.56
CA LYS A 142 14.99 6.39 -8.35
C LYS A 142 16.07 7.27 -7.72
N CYS A 143 15.72 8.49 -7.31
CA CYS A 143 16.65 9.40 -6.64
C CYS A 143 17.16 8.81 -5.32
N ILE A 144 16.28 8.28 -4.48
CA ILE A 144 16.66 7.69 -3.19
C ILE A 144 17.53 6.45 -3.38
N ASN A 145 17.23 5.61 -4.36
CA ASN A 145 18.11 4.47 -4.68
C ASN A 145 19.51 4.94 -5.09
N ALA A 146 19.62 6.01 -5.89
CA ALA A 146 20.91 6.60 -6.24
C ALA A 146 21.64 7.20 -5.03
N ILE A 147 20.93 7.86 -4.10
CA ILE A 147 21.49 8.35 -2.82
C ILE A 147 22.02 7.17 -2.00
N ILE A 148 21.26 6.07 -1.89
CA ILE A 148 21.69 4.87 -1.15
C ILE A 148 22.96 4.28 -1.78
N THR A 149 23.01 4.13 -3.10
CA THR A 149 24.17 3.59 -3.80
C THR A 149 25.41 4.44 -3.58
N GLU A 150 25.29 5.77 -3.71
CA GLU A 150 26.41 6.69 -3.49
C GLU A 150 26.83 6.73 -2.01
N ALA A 151 25.87 6.73 -1.07
CA ALA A 151 26.14 6.66 0.35
C ALA A 151 26.89 5.36 0.72
N GLN A 152 26.45 4.21 0.19
CA GLN A 152 27.15 2.93 0.36
C GLN A 152 28.58 2.98 -0.20
N SER A 153 28.76 3.57 -1.38
CA SER A 153 30.10 3.77 -1.97
C SER A 153 31.02 4.55 -1.04
N ARG A 154 30.51 5.64 -0.44
CA ARG A 154 31.27 6.45 0.52
C ARG A 154 31.62 5.66 1.78
N THR A 155 30.71 4.83 2.28
CA THR A 155 30.91 3.97 3.45
C THR A 155 32.12 3.03 3.28
N TYR A 156 32.35 2.48 2.08
CA TYR A 156 33.53 1.64 1.80
C TYR A 156 34.87 2.38 1.84
N THR A 157 34.86 3.72 1.86
CA THR A 157 36.08 4.55 1.84
C THR A 157 36.43 5.15 3.21
N VAL A 158 35.65 4.87 4.26
CA VAL A 158 35.80 5.44 5.60
C VAL A 158 35.93 4.35 6.67
N ASN A 159 36.69 4.62 7.72
CA ASN A 159 36.98 3.68 8.81
C ASN A 159 36.71 4.32 10.19
N GLY A 160 36.60 3.48 11.22
CA GLY A 160 36.49 3.92 12.62
C GLY A 160 35.20 4.73 12.90
N SER A 161 35.29 5.82 13.65
CA SER A 161 34.12 6.65 14.01
C SER A 161 33.40 7.27 12.81
N ARG A 162 34.09 7.46 11.68
CA ARG A 162 33.48 7.94 10.43
C ARG A 162 32.63 6.88 9.75
N LEU A 163 32.96 5.60 9.93
CA LEU A 163 32.16 4.48 9.42
C LEU A 163 30.81 4.42 10.13
N ILE A 164 30.79 4.59 11.46
CA ILE A 164 29.57 4.60 12.26
C ILE A 164 28.60 5.67 11.76
N LYS A 165 29.06 6.92 11.61
CA LYS A 165 28.24 8.01 11.06
C LYS A 165 27.73 7.77 9.65
N ALA A 166 28.54 7.12 8.80
CA ALA A 166 28.13 6.78 7.43
C ALA A 166 27.07 5.67 7.41
N GLN A 167 27.14 4.72 8.35
CA GLN A 167 26.11 3.69 8.54
C GLN A 167 24.82 4.28 9.10
N GLU A 168 24.88 5.15 10.10
CA GLU A 168 23.72 5.88 10.65
C GLU A 168 23.00 6.67 9.53
N PHE A 169 23.76 7.37 8.67
CA PHE A 169 23.17 8.07 7.53
C PHE A 169 22.43 7.12 6.58
N LEU A 170 22.93 5.90 6.35
CA LEU A 170 22.32 4.95 5.42
C LEU A 170 20.95 4.43 5.87
N GLU A 171 20.65 4.45 7.17
CA GLU A 171 19.37 4.00 7.70
C GLU A 171 18.21 4.93 7.28
N ILE A 172 18.47 6.24 7.22
CA ILE A 172 17.47 7.26 6.90
C ILE A 172 16.87 7.08 5.49
N PRO A 173 17.65 7.07 4.39
CA PRO A 173 17.10 6.90 3.05
C PRO A 173 16.51 5.49 2.85
N GLN A 174 16.98 4.47 3.59
CA GLN A 174 16.36 3.13 3.56
C GLN A 174 14.96 3.14 4.20
N GLN A 175 14.79 3.84 5.31
CA GLN A 175 13.48 4.03 5.93
C GLN A 175 12.54 4.82 5.01
N TYR A 176 13.03 5.91 4.42
CA TYR A 176 12.26 6.73 3.47
C TYR A 176 11.83 5.93 2.25
N ARG A 177 12.74 5.09 1.72
CA ARG A 177 12.44 4.13 0.66
C ARG A 177 11.30 3.20 1.05
N GLY A 178 11.28 2.68 2.28
CA GLY A 178 10.20 1.83 2.79
C GLY A 178 8.83 2.54 2.78
N TRP A 179 8.78 3.79 3.25
CA TRP A 179 7.55 4.58 3.32
C TRP A 179 7.02 4.98 1.95
N LEU A 180 7.91 5.36 1.04
CA LEU A 180 7.54 5.64 -0.34
C LEU A 180 7.07 4.41 -1.07
N LEU A 181 7.68 3.25 -0.80
CA LEU A 181 7.25 1.99 -1.38
C LEU A 181 5.82 1.68 -0.93
N HIS A 182 5.54 1.81 0.36
CA HIS A 182 4.20 1.56 0.89
C HIS A 182 3.16 2.55 0.35
N SER A 183 3.51 3.84 0.26
CA SER A 183 2.65 4.86 -0.36
C SER A 183 2.34 4.54 -1.82
N LEU A 184 3.36 4.12 -2.59
CA LEU A 184 3.22 3.71 -3.98
C LEU A 184 2.30 2.48 -4.11
N TYR A 185 2.44 1.50 -3.23
CA TYR A 185 1.54 0.34 -3.18
C TYR A 185 0.08 0.76 -3.04
N CYS A 186 -0.20 1.73 -2.19
CA CYS A 186 -1.57 2.13 -1.90
C CYS A 186 -2.21 3.00 -2.97
N ASP A 187 -1.45 3.93 -3.55
CA ASP A 187 -1.91 4.69 -4.70
C ASP A 187 -2.09 3.78 -5.95
N GLU A 188 -1.21 2.80 -6.19
CA GLU A 188 -1.40 1.84 -7.29
C GLU A 188 -2.55 0.85 -7.03
N GLU A 189 -2.77 0.43 -5.77
CA GLU A 189 -3.91 -0.40 -5.38
C GLU A 189 -5.24 0.32 -5.66
N PHE A 190 -5.31 1.63 -5.33
CA PHE A 190 -6.44 2.49 -5.69
C PHE A 190 -6.67 2.50 -7.19
N ILE A 191 -5.67 2.89 -7.99
CA ILE A 191 -5.80 2.98 -9.46
C ILE A 191 -6.24 1.65 -10.09
N PHE A 192 -5.74 0.53 -9.55
CA PHE A 192 -6.05 -0.80 -10.07
C PHE A 192 -7.48 -1.24 -9.76
N LEU A 193 -7.95 -1.00 -8.53
CA LEU A 193 -9.26 -1.47 -8.06
C LEU A 193 -10.40 -0.54 -8.49
N VAL A 194 -10.13 0.75 -8.50
CA VAL A 194 -11.11 1.78 -8.76
C VAL A 194 -11.04 2.14 -10.23
N LYS A 195 -11.80 1.42 -11.07
CA LYS A 195 -11.90 1.67 -12.52
C LYS A 195 -13.20 2.37 -12.93
N ASP A 196 -14.22 2.20 -12.11
CA ASP A 196 -15.58 2.69 -12.28
C ASP A 196 -16.22 2.88 -10.90
N LYS A 197 -17.46 3.36 -10.87
CA LYS A 197 -18.21 3.59 -9.63
C LYS A 197 -18.41 2.31 -8.81
N ASP A 198 -18.65 1.17 -9.46
CA ASP A 198 -18.82 -0.12 -8.78
C ASP A 198 -17.52 -0.60 -8.13
N GLY A 199 -16.38 -0.34 -8.77
CA GLY A 199 -15.04 -0.57 -8.24
C GLY A 199 -14.74 0.31 -7.03
N PHE A 200 -15.19 1.56 -7.06
CA PHE A 200 -15.04 2.49 -5.93
C PHE A 200 -15.83 2.04 -4.69
N VAL A 201 -17.10 1.64 -4.85
CA VAL A 201 -17.90 1.10 -3.72
C VAL A 201 -17.23 -0.12 -3.09
N LYS A 202 -16.74 -1.06 -3.92
CA LYS A 202 -16.01 -2.24 -3.45
C LYS A 202 -14.69 -1.89 -2.76
N TYR A 203 -14.05 -0.81 -3.18
CA TYR A 203 -12.83 -0.33 -2.57
C TYR A 203 -13.08 0.12 -1.13
N GLU A 204 -14.13 0.92 -0.90
CA GLU A 204 -14.54 1.34 0.44
C GLU A 204 -14.97 0.16 1.32
N GLU A 205 -15.62 -0.86 0.75
CA GLU A 205 -15.93 -2.11 1.45
C GLU A 205 -14.65 -2.88 1.86
N TYR A 206 -13.67 -3.00 0.97
CA TYR A 206 -12.39 -3.66 1.27
C TYR A 206 -11.60 -2.93 2.35
N HIS A 207 -11.69 -1.60 2.43
CA HIS A 207 -11.09 -0.85 3.53
C HIS A 207 -11.68 -1.26 4.87
N LYS A 208 -13.02 -1.23 4.98
CA LYS A 208 -13.75 -1.60 6.21
C LYS A 208 -13.46 -3.03 6.67
N LEU A 209 -13.14 -3.93 5.73
CA LEU A 209 -12.87 -5.34 6.00
C LEU A 209 -11.41 -5.67 6.32
N GLY A 210 -10.49 -4.71 6.29
CA GLY A 210 -9.10 -5.01 6.61
C GLY A 210 -8.23 -5.44 5.43
N TYR A 211 -8.68 -5.20 4.19
CA TYR A 211 -8.09 -5.82 3.00
C TYR A 211 -7.23 -4.91 2.13
N LEU A 212 -7.30 -3.60 2.33
CA LEU A 212 -6.45 -2.64 1.62
C LEU A 212 -5.08 -2.51 2.30
N CYS A 213 -4.12 -1.88 1.63
CA CYS A 213 -2.80 -1.64 2.20
C CYS A 213 -2.69 -0.37 3.05
N TRP A 214 -3.75 0.42 3.18
CA TRP A 214 -3.75 1.66 3.99
C TRP A 214 -3.64 1.43 5.51
N GLN A 215 -3.53 0.17 5.95
CA GLN A 215 -3.56 -0.30 7.34
C GLN A 215 -2.20 -0.83 7.76
#